data_AF-A0A9I9E3F1-F1
#
_entry.id   AF-A0A9I9E3F1-F1
#
_cell.length_a   1.000
_cell.length_b   1.000
_cell.length_c   1.000
_cell.angle_alpha   90.00
_cell.angle_beta   90.00
_cell.angle_gamma   90.00
#
_symmetry.space_group_name_H-M   'P 1'
#
loop_
_entity.id
_entity.type
_entity.pdbx_description
1 polymer ?
#
loop_
_entity_poly.entity_id
_entity_poly.type
_entity_poly.pdbx_seq_one_letter_code
_entity_poly.pdbx_strand_id
1 'polypeptide(L)'
;MANNSCLIMVSLIGVLLFTIISNVASSNDVVVSTICPKTSNPSFCSSVLKSTGTTDLKGLVVYTLNLAHTNARKSLTLAKSLATTTTNPQLKQRYSSCAESYDEA
;
A
#
# COMPACT_ATOMS: atom_id res chain seq x y z
N MET A 1 22.26 -53.85 1.15
CA MET A 1 21.03 -53.09 1.41
C MET A 1 21.34 -51.59 1.67
N ALA A 2 22.18 -50.96 0.85
CA ALA A 2 22.63 -49.57 1.08
C ALA A 2 22.28 -48.63 -0.11
N ASN A 3 22.06 -49.17 -1.31
CA ASN A 3 21.75 -48.37 -2.51
C ASN A 3 20.36 -47.69 -2.39
N ASN A 4 19.33 -48.44 -1.95
CA ASN A 4 17.98 -47.90 -1.80
C ASN A 4 17.91 -46.79 -0.74
N SER A 5 18.72 -46.89 0.32
CA SER A 5 18.76 -45.87 1.38
C SER A 5 19.34 -44.54 0.86
N CYS A 6 20.35 -44.62 -0.01
CA CYS A 6 20.96 -43.46 -0.63
C CYS A 6 20.00 -42.78 -1.63
N LEU A 7 19.28 -43.57 -2.42
CA LEU A 7 18.26 -43.07 -3.36
C LEU A 7 17.10 -42.37 -2.65
N ILE A 8 16.66 -42.88 -1.50
CA ILE A 8 15.62 -42.25 -0.68
C ILE A 8 16.12 -40.91 -0.12
N MET A 9 17.37 -40.84 0.34
CA MET A 9 17.96 -39.59 0.84
C MET A 9 18.10 -38.54 -0.26
N VAL A 10 18.56 -38.91 -1.45
CA VAL A 10 18.65 -37.99 -2.61
C VAL A 10 17.25 -37.50 -3.02
N SER A 11 16.24 -38.38 -2.99
CA SER A 11 14.86 -38.00 -3.26
C SER A 11 14.30 -37.03 -2.22
N LEU A 12 14.55 -37.26 -0.93
CA LEU A 12 14.10 -36.36 0.14
C LEU A 12 14.73 -34.97 0.03
N ILE A 13 16.03 -34.91 -0.25
CA ILE A 13 16.78 -33.66 -0.44
C ILE A 13 16.26 -32.92 -1.67
N GLY A 14 15.97 -33.64 -2.77
CA GLY A 14 15.35 -33.08 -3.96
C GLY A 14 14.00 -32.43 -3.65
N VAL A 15 13.10 -33.14 -2.95
CA VAL A 15 11.79 -32.60 -2.54
C VAL A 15 11.92 -31.37 -1.65
N LEU A 16 12.83 -31.39 -0.67
CA LEU A 16 13.11 -30.24 0.19
C LEU A 16 13.58 -29.02 -0.61
N LEU A 17 14.49 -29.20 -1.58
CA LEU A 17 14.96 -28.12 -2.46
C LEU A 17 13.84 -27.54 -3.33
N PHE A 18 12.92 -28.37 -3.85
CA PHE A 18 11.75 -27.91 -4.61
C PHE A 18 10.77 -27.10 -3.75
N THR A 19 10.60 -27.45 -2.47
CA THR A 19 9.71 -26.69 -1.56
C THR A 19 10.26 -25.31 -1.20
N ILE A 20 11.59 -25.12 -1.15
CA ILE A 20 12.22 -23.83 -0.82
C ILE A 20 12.11 -22.84 -2.00
N ILE A 21 12.14 -23.33 -3.25
CA ILE A 21 12.05 -22.49 -4.46
C ILE A 21 10.60 -22.09 -4.77
N SER A 22 9.62 -22.81 -4.20
CA SER A 22 8.20 -22.45 -4.28
C SER A 22 7.86 -21.30 -3.33
N ASN A 23 8.64 -20.22 -3.39
CA ASN A 23 8.29 -18.95 -2.79
C ASN A 23 7.15 -18.40 -3.66
N VAL A 24 5.91 -18.82 -3.37
CA VAL A 24 4.71 -18.28 -4.01
C VAL A 24 4.72 -16.80 -3.71
N ALA A 25 5.16 -15.99 -4.68
CA ALA A 25 4.97 -14.56 -4.62
C ALA A 25 3.49 -14.36 -4.33
N SER A 26 3.18 -13.71 -3.20
CA SER A 26 1.80 -13.40 -2.88
C SER A 26 1.21 -12.69 -4.09
N SER A 27 -0.05 -12.99 -4.42
CA SER A 27 -0.75 -12.24 -5.47
C SER A 27 -0.67 -10.72 -5.22
N ASN A 28 -0.50 -10.32 -3.95
CA ASN A 28 -0.31 -8.93 -3.56
C ASN A 28 1.08 -8.39 -3.95
N ASP A 29 2.14 -9.20 -3.86
CA ASP A 29 3.48 -8.81 -4.30
C ASP A 29 3.54 -8.66 -5.83
N VAL A 30 2.78 -9.46 -6.59
CA VAL A 30 2.67 -9.32 -8.06
C VAL A 30 1.97 -7.99 -8.43
N VAL A 31 0.88 -7.65 -7.75
CA VAL A 31 0.17 -6.38 -8.02
C VAL A 31 1.00 -5.17 -7.61
N VAL A 32 1.64 -5.21 -6.43
CA VAL A 32 2.53 -4.15 -5.94
C VAL A 32 3.72 -3.93 -6.88
N SER A 33 4.38 -5.00 -7.33
CA SER A 33 5.52 -4.91 -8.25
C SER A 33 5.14 -4.41 -9.65
N THR A 34 3.87 -4.49 -10.04
CA THR A 34 3.37 -3.99 -11.33
C THR A 34 2.92 -2.53 -11.27
N ILE A 35 2.26 -2.13 -10.18
CA ILE A 35 1.61 -0.80 -10.05
C ILE A 35 2.57 0.22 -9.42
N CYS A 36 3.17 -0.10 -8.28
CA CYS A 36 3.88 0.90 -7.48
C CYS A 36 5.10 1.53 -8.14
N PRO A 37 5.88 0.86 -9.01
CA PRO A 37 6.97 1.50 -9.75
C PRO A 37 6.52 2.63 -10.68
N LYS A 38 5.23 2.67 -11.05
CA LYS A 38 4.66 3.72 -11.93
C LYS A 38 4.17 4.94 -11.16
N THR A 39 4.27 4.95 -9.84
CA THR A 39 3.82 6.05 -8.97
C THR A 39 4.99 6.96 -8.61
N SER A 40 4.70 8.22 -8.29
CA SER A 40 5.73 9.18 -7.83
C SER A 40 6.37 8.79 -6.50
N ASN A 41 5.71 7.93 -5.71
CA ASN A 41 6.25 7.44 -4.44
C ASN A 41 5.99 5.92 -4.30
N PRO A 42 6.89 5.08 -4.85
CA PRO A 42 6.71 3.63 -4.86
C PRO A 42 6.67 2.99 -3.47
N SER A 43 7.43 3.52 -2.50
CA SER A 43 7.46 2.98 -1.13
C SER A 43 6.14 3.27 -0.41
N PHE A 44 5.60 4.48 -0.54
CA PHE A 44 4.26 4.80 -0.02
C PHE A 44 3.18 3.91 -0.67
N CYS A 45 3.21 3.77 -2.00
CA CYS A 45 2.27 2.89 -2.71
C CYS A 45 2.32 1.46 -2.17
N SER A 46 3.52 0.90 -2.00
CA SER A 46 3.69 -0.46 -1.48
C SER A 46 3.05 -0.62 -0.10
N SER A 47 3.32 0.33 0.81
CA SER A 47 2.71 0.33 2.14
C SER A 47 1.18 0.40 2.09
N VAL A 48 0.62 1.23 1.20
CA VAL A 48 -0.83 1.39 1.03
C VAL A 48 -1.49 0.15 0.43
N LEU A 49 -0.91 -0.43 -0.63
CA LEU A 49 -1.52 -1.58 -1.30
C LEU A 49 -1.38 -2.86 -0.46
N LYS A 50 -0.25 -3.03 0.25
CA LYS A 50 -0.06 -4.16 1.16
C LYS A 50 -1.04 -4.19 2.32
N SER A 51 -1.57 -3.03 2.75
CA SER A 51 -2.55 -2.96 3.83
C SER A 51 -3.99 -3.27 3.41
N THR A 52 -4.27 -3.46 2.12
CA THR A 52 -5.65 -3.64 1.62
C THR A 52 -6.21 -5.05 1.89
N GLY A 53 -5.35 -6.06 2.03
CA GLY A 53 -5.75 -7.46 2.13
C GLY A 53 -6.40 -8.04 0.86
N THR A 54 -6.45 -7.30 -0.25
CA THR A 54 -7.03 -7.73 -1.53
C THR A 54 -6.07 -7.48 -2.68
N THR A 55 -6.20 -8.28 -3.73
CA THR A 55 -5.42 -8.17 -4.97
C THR A 55 -6.30 -7.92 -6.18
N ASP A 56 -7.62 -7.89 -5.96
CA ASP A 56 -8.61 -7.51 -6.96
C ASP A 56 -8.49 -6.01 -7.27
N LEU A 57 -8.33 -5.68 -8.55
CA LEU A 57 -8.12 -4.30 -9.00
C LEU A 57 -9.29 -3.39 -8.62
N LYS A 58 -10.53 -3.89 -8.68
CA LYS A 58 -11.71 -3.12 -8.28
C LYS A 58 -11.67 -2.80 -6.78
N GLY A 59 -11.35 -3.79 -5.94
CA GLY A 59 -11.14 -3.62 -4.51
C GLY A 59 -10.03 -2.60 -4.20
N LEU A 60 -8.91 -2.66 -4.91
CA LEU A 60 -7.80 -1.72 -4.76
C LEU A 60 -8.17 -0.28 -5.15
N VAL A 61 -8.91 -0.10 -6.24
CA VAL A 61 -9.41 1.22 -6.67
C VAL A 61 -10.36 1.81 -5.63
N VAL A 62 -11.34 1.02 -5.16
CA VAL A 62 -12.28 1.47 -4.12
C VAL A 62 -11.55 1.83 -2.83
N TYR A 63 -10.58 1.01 -2.40
CA TYR A 63 -9.80 1.28 -1.21
C TYR A 63 -9.00 2.58 -1.33
N THR A 64 -8.27 2.77 -2.43
CA THR A 64 -7.41 3.96 -2.63
C THR A 64 -8.23 5.24 -2.75
N LEU A 65 -9.38 5.22 -3.44
CA LEU A 65 -10.32 6.34 -3.48
C LEU A 65 -10.86 6.68 -2.09
N ASN A 66 -11.30 5.68 -1.32
CA ASN A 66 -11.79 5.89 0.04
C ASN A 66 -10.69 6.44 0.97
N LEU A 67 -9.45 5.96 0.83
CA LEU A 67 -8.31 6.46 1.59
C LEU A 67 -8.03 7.93 1.26
N ALA A 68 -8.00 8.28 -0.03
CA ALA A 68 -7.79 9.65 -0.49
C ALA A 68 -8.90 10.58 0.03
N HIS A 69 -10.16 10.21 -0.19
CA HIS A 69 -11.33 10.96 0.28
C HIS A 69 -11.32 11.15 1.81
N THR A 70 -11.04 10.09 2.57
CA THR A 70 -10.96 10.17 4.04
C THR A 70 -9.87 11.13 4.50
N ASN A 71 -8.69 11.08 3.88
CA ASN A 71 -7.59 11.97 4.23
C ASN A 71 -7.89 13.42 3.80
N ALA A 72 -8.51 13.64 2.63
CA ALA A 72 -8.96 14.97 2.21
C ALA A 72 -9.95 15.57 3.22
N ARG A 73 -10.95 14.81 3.69
CA ARG A 73 -11.91 15.26 4.71
C ARG A 73 -11.25 15.58 6.06
N LYS A 74 -10.27 14.78 6.48
CA LYS A 74 -9.47 15.07 7.69
C LYS A 74 -8.67 16.36 7.53
N SER A 75 -8.00 16.52 6.39
CA SER A 75 -7.21 17.73 6.08
C SER A 75 -8.09 18.97 5.97
N LEU A 76 -9.29 18.88 5.38
CA LEU A 76 -10.30 19.94 5.36
C LEU A 76 -10.66 20.39 6.78
N THR A 77 -10.98 19.42 7.65
CA THR A 77 -11.34 19.69 9.04
C THR A 77 -10.21 20.39 9.78
N LEU A 78 -8.98 19.90 9.59
CA LEU A 78 -7.79 20.49 10.18
C LEU A 78 -7.53 21.91 9.65
N ALA A 79 -7.60 22.12 8.34
CA ALA A 79 -7.40 23.42 7.71
C ALA A 79 -8.43 24.45 8.21
N LYS A 80 -9.72 24.07 8.26
CA LYS A 80 -10.78 24.91 8.85
C LYS A 80 -10.47 25.25 10.31
N SER A 81 -10.06 24.28 11.12
CA SER A 81 -9.70 24.51 12.53
C SER A 81 -8.49 25.43 12.70
N LEU A 82 -7.47 25.31 11.84
CA LEU A 82 -6.28 26.15 11.92
C LEU A 82 -6.56 27.57 11.45
N ALA A 83 -7.40 27.75 10.42
CA ALA A 83 -7.83 29.05 9.94
C ALA A 83 -8.62 29.84 11.00
N THR A 84 -9.41 29.16 11.84
CA THR A 84 -10.21 29.82 12.89
C THR A 84 -9.41 30.12 14.15
N THR A 85 -8.37 29.33 14.46
CA THR A 85 -7.62 29.44 15.72
C THR A 85 -6.36 30.29 15.62
N THR A 86 -5.78 30.46 14.42
CA THR A 86 -4.56 31.24 14.26
C THR A 86 -4.80 32.75 14.36
N THR A 87 -3.91 33.47 15.02
CA THR A 87 -3.89 34.94 15.07
C THR A 87 -3.03 35.56 13.96
N ASN A 88 -2.22 34.77 13.26
CA ASN A 88 -1.37 35.25 12.19
C ASN A 88 -2.18 35.39 10.89
N PRO A 89 -2.28 36.61 10.31
CA PRO A 89 -3.12 36.85 9.14
C PRO A 89 -2.66 36.08 7.89
N GLN A 90 -1.36 35.90 7.69
CA GLN A 90 -0.84 35.14 6.55
C GLN A 90 -1.17 33.65 6.67
N LEU A 91 -1.08 33.10 7.89
CA LEU A 91 -1.46 31.71 8.13
C LEU A 91 -2.96 31.49 7.96
N LYS A 92 -3.79 32.43 8.45
CA LYS A 92 -5.24 32.38 8.25
C LYS A 92 -5.61 32.29 6.77
N GLN A 93 -5.00 33.13 5.93
CA GLN A 93 -5.23 33.10 4.48
C GLN A 93 -4.84 31.74 3.89
N ARG A 94 -3.63 31.24 4.20
CA ARG A 94 -3.14 29.95 3.67
C ARG A 94 -4.04 28.78 4.07
N TYR A 95 -4.43 28.70 5.34
CA TYR A 95 -5.32 27.63 5.80
C TYR A 95 -6.72 27.72 5.20
N SER A 96 -7.22 28.94 4.94
CA SER A 96 -8.50 29.13 4.25
C SER A 96 -8.44 28.62 2.81
N SER A 97 -7.38 28.95 2.06
CA SER A 97 -7.18 28.40 0.71
C SER A 97 -7.00 26.88 0.71
N CYS A 98 -6.30 26.31 1.69
CA CYS A 98 -6.22 24.86 1.85
C CYS A 98 -7.61 24.25 2.10
N ALA A 99 -8.42 24.88 2.95
CA ALA A 99 -9.77 24.41 3.22
C ALA A 99 -10.64 24.42 1.96
N GLU A 100 -10.58 25.48 1.15
CA GLU A 100 -11.28 25.54 -0.14
C GLU A 100 -10.83 24.40 -1.06
N SER A 101 -9.53 24.20 -1.24
CA SER A 101 -9.00 23.13 -2.09
C SER A 101 -9.42 21.72 -1.63
N TYR A 102 -9.52 21.47 -0.32
CA TYR A 102 -9.97 20.17 0.19
C TYR A 102 -11.50 20.00 0.23
N ASP A 103 -12.27 21.08 0.08
CA ASP A 103 -13.75 21.01 -0.01
C ASP A 103 -14.19 20.63 -1.44
N GLU A 104 -13.40 21.04 -2.45
CA GLU A 104 -13.63 20.76 -3.87
C GLU A 104 -13.07 19.40 -4.34
N ALA A 105 -12.20 18.76 -3.54
CA ALA A 105 -11.51 17.50 -3.85
C ALA A 105 -12.31 16.26 -3.43
#